data_AF-A0A940SME5-F1
#
_entry.id   AF-A0A940SME5-F1
#
_cell.length_a   1.000
_cell.length_b   1.000
_cell.length_c   1.000
_cell.angle_alpha   90.00
_cell.angle_beta   90.00
_cell.angle_gamma   90.00
#
_symmetry.space_group_name_H-M   'P 1'
#
loop_
_entity.id
_entity.type
_entity.pdbx_description
1 polymer ?
#
loop_
_entity_poly.entity_id
_entity_poly.type
_entity_poly.pdbx_seq_one_letter_code
_entity_poly.pdbx_strand_id
1 'polypeptide(L)'
;MGKLPFGFDDINTWIDSRKSSKHNAHLQKIMRQMGCDDNEGFIRTTHAATINDTFWIKSDRESLTWEQVSLYRNQFTEAISRLAFEGVGLYAADFSSTSPELACEGSFRKCFRKEDQPGSFGSDIFIYKRGNEYGAGLEPYCEMLASEIAAIISPENYVPYQTVLLHGKLASKCNLFTNEQFGYASFSKLMKAKGLQDVFDYFESIGATQAFREMLVVDSLCFNQDRHAGNYGVLFDNDTLEIKGMAPVFDLNLSMLPYVSMSDFENIGDKLFEYAPVLGDDFTRIGQMAMNDTLRDRVRTICDFSFAFRGDDTFTPERIKALESVIRKQAAALLSTETLRTRDVFFSQNAVQADIYQGEAQQAVKRFHVFRDAVDHMNLGSDIFTSECVSSDAVQLIFEMHFYELTVDFLKRKIMIADDRLNVISSDDLKKADPAVYELFEKLNSLFTNMKQY
;
A
#
# COMPACT_ATOMS: atom_id res chain seq x y z
N MET A 1 29.26 -14.71 24.22
CA MET A 1 28.56 -13.59 23.55
C MET A 1 27.09 -13.95 23.47
N GLY A 2 26.20 -13.04 23.82
CA GLY A 2 24.76 -13.24 23.59
C GLY A 2 24.43 -13.24 22.10
N LYS A 3 23.23 -13.69 21.73
CA LYS A 3 22.76 -13.58 20.34
C LYS A 3 22.43 -12.12 20.02
N LEU A 4 22.65 -11.73 18.77
CA LEU A 4 22.35 -10.38 18.28
C LEU A 4 20.91 -10.31 17.76
N PRO A 5 20.27 -9.12 17.79
CA PRO A 5 18.90 -8.94 17.30
C PRO A 5 18.71 -9.36 15.83
N PHE A 6 17.48 -9.69 15.44
CA PHE A 6 17.14 -9.92 14.04
C PHE A 6 17.44 -8.69 13.17
N GLY A 7 18.06 -8.92 12.01
CA GLY A 7 18.47 -7.85 11.09
C GLY A 7 19.63 -6.99 11.61
N PHE A 8 20.36 -7.45 12.63
CA PHE A 8 21.58 -6.78 13.08
C PHE A 8 22.73 -7.03 12.10
N ASP A 9 23.11 -6.00 11.36
CA ASP A 9 24.30 -5.99 10.51
C ASP A 9 25.49 -5.34 11.25
N ASP A 10 25.31 -4.09 11.67
CA ASP A 10 26.26 -3.34 12.46
C ASP A 10 25.55 -2.41 13.44
N ILE A 11 26.29 -1.91 14.43
CA ILE A 11 25.73 -1.11 15.53
C ILE A 11 25.11 0.20 15.06
N ASN A 12 25.70 0.88 14.06
CA ASN A 12 25.18 2.16 13.57
C ASN A 12 23.89 1.94 12.79
N THR A 13 23.87 0.95 11.89
CA THR A 13 22.67 0.58 11.14
C THR A 13 21.54 0.15 12.07
N TRP A 14 21.86 -0.61 13.13
CA TRP A 14 20.88 -1.02 14.13
C TRP A 14 20.33 0.16 14.93
N ILE A 15 21.18 1.06 15.43
CA ILE A 15 20.73 2.30 16.11
C ILE A 15 19.85 3.13 15.17
N ASP A 16 20.25 3.32 13.92
CA ASP A 16 19.49 4.08 12.94
C ASP A 16 18.16 3.42 12.60
N SER A 17 18.06 2.09 12.63
CA SER A 17 16.80 1.37 12.44
C SER A 17 15.79 1.61 13.57
N ARG A 18 16.27 1.98 14.76
CA ARG A 18 15.42 2.23 15.94
C ARG A 18 14.90 3.66 16.03
N LYS A 19 15.42 4.60 15.24
CA LYS A 19 14.95 5.99 15.26
C LYS A 19 13.63 6.13 14.50
N SER A 20 12.59 6.67 15.15
CA SER A 20 11.25 6.85 14.54
C SER A 20 11.22 7.91 13.43
N SER A 21 12.20 8.81 13.38
CA SER A 21 12.15 10.02 12.58
C SER A 21 12.43 9.84 11.09
N LYS A 22 12.84 8.66 10.62
CA LYS A 22 13.15 8.42 9.20
C LYS A 22 12.01 8.78 8.25
N HIS A 23 10.76 8.65 8.70
CA HIS A 23 9.57 8.84 7.86
C HIS A 23 8.58 9.88 8.40
N ASN A 24 8.96 10.62 9.45
CA ASN A 24 8.07 11.57 10.12
C ASN A 24 8.79 12.91 10.36
N ALA A 25 8.57 13.87 9.46
CA ALA A 25 9.19 15.19 9.50
C ALA A 25 8.89 15.97 10.80
N HIS A 26 7.73 15.71 11.42
CA HIS A 26 7.36 16.29 12.71
C HIS A 26 8.23 15.72 13.84
N LEU A 27 8.39 14.40 13.91
CA LEU A 27 9.29 13.76 14.88
C LEU A 27 10.75 14.14 14.65
N GLN A 28 11.21 14.33 13.40
CA GLN A 28 12.54 14.87 13.12
C GLN A 28 12.77 16.24 13.76
N LYS A 29 11.78 17.13 13.66
CA LYS A 29 11.85 18.46 14.27
C LYS A 29 11.94 18.37 15.80
N ILE A 30 11.14 17.50 16.40
CA ILE A 30 11.14 17.24 17.85
C ILE A 30 12.51 16.70 18.29
N MET A 31 13.06 15.70 17.59
CA MET A 31 14.36 15.11 17.92
C MET A 31 15.50 16.11 17.83
N ARG A 32 15.53 16.97 16.79
CA ARG A 32 16.51 18.07 16.67
C ARG A 32 16.42 19.04 17.84
N GLN A 33 15.20 19.37 18.28
CA GLN A 33 14.98 20.28 19.40
C GLN A 33 15.42 19.68 20.74
N MET A 34 15.36 18.36 20.90
CA MET A 34 15.86 17.64 22.09
C MET A 34 17.34 17.27 22.00
N GLY A 35 18.03 17.59 20.89
CA GLY A 35 19.42 17.21 20.66
C GLY A 35 19.63 15.69 20.59
N CYS A 36 18.65 14.97 20.03
CA CYS A 36 18.68 13.51 19.85
C CYS A 36 18.52 13.08 18.37
N ASP A 37 18.77 13.97 17.43
CA ASP A 37 18.71 13.69 15.99
C ASP A 37 19.93 12.91 15.44
N ASP A 38 21.04 12.89 16.18
CA ASP A 38 22.21 12.05 15.89
C ASP A 38 22.25 10.78 16.76
N ASN A 39 23.20 9.86 16.48
CA ASN A 39 23.33 8.60 17.22
C ASN A 39 23.64 8.81 18.70
N GLU A 40 24.56 9.72 19.01
CA GLU A 40 25.02 9.94 20.38
C GLU A 40 23.92 10.55 21.25
N GLY A 41 23.24 11.57 20.73
CA GLY A 41 22.08 12.16 21.39
C GLY A 41 20.93 11.17 21.54
N PHE A 42 20.64 10.37 20.52
CA PHE A 42 19.62 9.32 20.62
C PHE A 42 19.95 8.28 21.70
N ILE A 43 21.19 7.78 21.75
CA ILE A 43 21.63 6.84 22.79
C ILE A 43 21.54 7.49 24.18
N ARG A 44 22.07 8.71 24.34
CA ARG A 44 22.07 9.42 25.62
C ARG A 44 20.64 9.65 26.15
N THR A 45 19.68 9.90 25.27
CA THR A 45 18.29 10.18 25.65
C THR A 45 17.45 8.92 25.83
N THR A 46 17.63 7.89 25.00
CA THR A 46 16.69 6.75 24.92
C THR A 46 17.32 5.40 25.24
N HIS A 47 18.65 5.34 25.33
CA HIS A 47 19.41 4.09 25.35
C HIS A 47 19.09 3.13 24.19
N ALA A 48 18.55 3.66 23.08
CA ALA A 48 18.03 2.87 21.96
C ALA A 48 16.99 1.81 22.39
N ALA A 49 16.32 2.00 23.53
CA ALA A 49 15.23 1.14 23.97
C ALA A 49 13.99 1.40 23.09
N THR A 50 13.25 0.32 22.78
CA THR A 50 12.00 0.40 22.00
C THR A 50 10.92 -0.44 22.68
N ILE A 51 9.67 -0.25 22.26
CA ILE A 51 8.56 -1.13 22.68
C ILE A 51 8.47 -2.41 21.83
N ASN A 52 9.41 -2.67 20.92
CA ASN A 52 9.39 -3.88 20.11
C ASN A 52 10.15 -5.02 20.79
N ASP A 53 11.08 -4.75 21.70
CA ASP A 53 11.95 -5.75 22.33
C ASP A 53 12.59 -5.20 23.60
N THR A 54 13.50 -5.96 24.22
CA THR A 54 14.25 -5.54 25.43
C THR A 54 15.72 -5.20 25.15
N PHE A 55 16.10 -4.98 23.89
CA PHE A 55 17.46 -4.58 23.56
C PHE A 55 17.68 -3.08 23.81
N TRP A 56 18.84 -2.75 24.37
CA TRP A 56 19.23 -1.38 24.73
C TRP A 56 20.76 -1.25 24.78
N ILE A 57 21.25 -0.01 24.81
CA ILE A 57 22.67 0.34 24.83
C ILE A 57 22.97 1.18 26.05
N LYS A 58 24.11 0.92 26.69
CA LYS A 58 24.71 1.81 27.69
C LYS A 58 26.21 1.94 27.50
N SER A 59 26.78 3.02 28.04
CA SER A 59 28.22 3.16 28.23
C SER A 59 28.72 2.15 29.27
N ASP A 60 29.96 1.72 29.12
CA ASP A 60 30.71 0.96 30.12
C ASP A 60 30.91 1.74 31.45
N ARG A 61 30.77 3.07 31.41
CA ARG A 61 30.83 3.95 32.58
C ARG A 61 29.48 4.11 33.29
N GLU A 62 28.40 3.63 32.69
CA GLU A 62 27.05 3.74 33.26
C GLU A 62 26.70 2.52 34.12
N SER A 63 26.27 2.77 35.35
CA SER A 63 25.72 1.75 36.26
C SER A 63 24.24 1.45 36.01
N LEU A 64 23.65 2.01 34.94
CA LEU A 64 22.25 1.78 34.58
C LEU A 64 21.93 0.30 34.45
N THR A 65 20.74 -0.06 34.89
CA THR A 65 20.15 -1.40 34.77
C THR A 65 18.95 -1.36 33.82
N TRP A 66 18.55 -2.54 33.33
CA TRP A 66 17.34 -2.66 32.50
C TRP A 66 16.10 -2.15 33.24
N GLU A 67 15.99 -2.38 34.54
CA GLU A 67 14.87 -1.90 35.35
C GLU A 67 14.68 -0.39 35.27
N GLN A 68 15.78 0.38 35.17
CA GLN A 68 15.78 1.83 35.10
C GLN A 68 15.48 2.37 33.69
N VAL A 69 15.67 1.56 32.64
CA VAL A 69 15.53 1.96 31.23
C VAL A 69 14.26 1.38 30.59
N SER A 70 13.75 0.27 31.12
CA SER A 70 12.63 -0.50 30.56
C SER A 70 11.40 0.37 30.34
N LEU A 71 10.96 0.46 29.08
CA LEU A 71 9.70 1.10 28.70
C LEU A 71 8.48 0.31 29.21
N TYR A 72 8.66 -0.97 29.54
CA TYR A 72 7.61 -1.80 30.11
C TYR A 72 7.42 -1.56 31.61
N ARG A 73 8.45 -1.15 32.35
CA ARG A 73 8.39 -0.94 33.80
C ARG A 73 8.13 0.52 34.20
N ASN A 74 8.68 1.45 33.44
CA ASN A 74 8.70 2.86 33.82
C ASN A 74 7.52 3.65 33.21
N GLN A 75 7.11 4.72 33.88
CA GLN A 75 6.04 5.60 33.40
C GLN A 75 6.50 6.45 32.21
N PHE A 76 5.57 6.76 31.31
CA PHE A 76 5.84 7.60 30.14
C PHE A 76 5.69 9.08 30.46
N THR A 77 6.52 9.91 29.83
CA THR A 77 6.44 11.36 29.94
C THR A 77 5.28 11.90 29.09
N GLU A 78 4.22 12.40 29.75
CA GLU A 78 3.04 12.93 29.03
C GLU A 78 3.40 14.05 28.04
N ALA A 79 4.43 14.85 28.33
CA ALA A 79 4.89 15.94 27.48
C ALA A 79 5.31 15.47 26.08
N ILE A 80 6.09 14.37 25.99
CA ILE A 80 6.55 13.85 24.69
C ILE A 80 5.39 13.16 23.96
N SER A 81 4.56 12.39 24.68
CA SER A 81 3.37 11.76 24.10
C SER A 81 2.40 12.79 23.51
N ARG A 82 2.13 13.90 24.22
CA ARG A 82 1.31 15.02 23.71
C ARG A 82 1.94 15.67 22.48
N LEU A 83 3.23 15.95 22.52
CA LEU A 83 3.95 16.60 21.42
C LEU A 83 3.94 15.72 20.14
N ALA A 84 4.14 14.41 20.28
CA ALA A 84 4.09 13.45 19.18
C ALA A 84 2.67 13.29 18.60
N PHE A 85 1.64 13.34 19.45
CA PHE A 85 0.23 13.15 19.06
C PHE A 85 -0.42 14.42 18.47
N GLU A 86 -0.21 15.58 19.09
CA GLU A 86 -0.90 16.85 18.77
C GLU A 86 -0.08 17.78 17.88
N GLY A 87 1.25 17.80 18.05
CA GLY A 87 2.16 18.68 17.34
C GLY A 87 2.22 20.14 17.80
N VAL A 88 1.71 20.47 18.99
CA VAL A 88 1.75 21.82 19.55
C VAL A 88 2.97 22.00 20.48
N GLY A 89 3.66 23.15 20.35
CA GLY A 89 4.99 23.44 20.87
C GLY A 89 5.19 23.44 22.39
N LEU A 90 6.47 23.44 22.76
CA LEU A 90 7.00 23.21 24.10
C LEU A 90 6.91 24.43 25.02
N TYR A 91 6.25 24.28 26.16
CA TYR A 91 6.70 24.93 27.40
C TYR A 91 7.73 24.01 28.04
N ALA A 92 8.73 24.58 28.72
CA ALA A 92 9.86 23.87 29.35
C ALA A 92 9.37 22.64 30.15
N ALA A 93 9.42 21.47 29.53
CA ALA A 93 9.04 20.20 30.13
C ALA A 93 10.32 19.38 30.30
N ASP A 94 10.41 18.69 31.43
CA ASP A 94 11.50 17.76 31.70
C ASP A 94 11.34 16.57 30.76
N PHE A 95 12.22 16.45 29.77
CA PHE A 95 12.20 15.37 28.79
C PHE A 95 12.82 14.12 29.42
N SER A 96 12.07 13.41 30.26
CA SER A 96 12.56 12.12 30.76
C SER A 96 12.75 11.13 29.62
N SER A 97 13.72 10.24 29.78
CA SER A 97 14.21 9.26 28.79
C SER A 97 13.20 8.18 28.39
N THR A 98 12.04 8.12 29.04
CA THR A 98 11.05 7.05 28.95
C THR A 98 9.91 7.40 28.00
N SER A 99 10.23 7.65 26.73
CA SER A 99 9.23 7.92 25.68
C SER A 99 9.43 7.03 24.45
N PRO A 100 8.53 6.06 24.19
CA PRO A 100 8.61 5.18 23.02
C PRO A 100 8.39 5.88 21.67
N GLU A 101 7.84 7.10 21.66
CA GLU A 101 7.52 7.86 20.46
C GLU A 101 8.76 8.20 19.61
N LEU A 102 9.93 8.30 20.23
CA LEU A 102 11.21 8.58 19.55
C LEU A 102 11.81 7.33 18.88
N ALA A 103 11.27 6.15 19.20
CA ALA A 103 11.87 4.88 18.83
C ALA A 103 10.90 3.89 18.13
N CYS A 104 9.69 4.33 17.77
CA CYS A 104 8.70 3.52 17.05
C CYS A 104 8.49 3.98 15.59
N GLU A 105 8.70 3.06 14.64
CA GLU A 105 8.58 3.28 13.19
C GLU A 105 7.13 3.54 12.74
N GLY A 106 6.89 4.40 11.75
CA GLY A 106 5.57 4.63 11.14
C GLY A 106 5.30 6.09 10.78
N SER A 107 4.43 6.33 9.79
CA SER A 107 4.17 7.67 9.23
C SER A 107 3.03 8.42 9.94
N PHE A 108 2.00 7.71 10.41
CA PHE A 108 0.87 8.31 11.11
C PHE A 108 1.22 8.75 12.52
N ARG A 109 0.61 9.84 12.99
CA ARG A 109 0.83 10.35 14.34
C ARG A 109 0.30 9.36 15.35
N LYS A 110 1.15 9.02 16.32
CA LYS A 110 0.82 8.10 17.39
C LYS A 110 1.50 8.50 18.68
N CYS A 111 0.90 8.08 19.78
CA CYS A 111 1.51 8.12 21.09
C CYS A 111 1.22 6.83 21.85
N PHE A 112 2.01 6.60 22.89
CA PHE A 112 1.85 5.47 23.77
C PHE A 112 1.42 5.97 25.14
N ARG A 113 0.56 5.21 25.81
CA ARG A 113 0.14 5.51 27.17
C ARG A 113 0.10 4.24 27.98
N LYS A 114 0.46 4.36 29.26
CA LYS A 114 0.14 3.34 30.25
C LYS A 114 -1.25 3.59 30.81
N GLU A 115 -2.00 2.52 30.99
CA GLU A 115 -3.33 2.53 31.60
C GLU A 115 -3.34 1.63 32.83
N ASP A 116 -4.22 1.92 33.79
CA ASP A 116 -4.25 1.20 35.07
C ASP A 116 -4.62 -0.29 34.92
N GLN A 117 -5.31 -0.65 33.84
CA GLN A 117 -5.75 -2.02 33.57
C GLN A 117 -5.06 -2.56 32.32
N PRO A 118 -4.45 -3.75 32.40
CA PRO A 118 -3.92 -4.42 31.22
C PRO A 118 -4.99 -4.72 30.17
N GLY A 119 -4.62 -4.65 28.90
CA GLY A 119 -5.50 -5.00 27.78
C GLY A 119 -5.47 -6.49 27.43
N SER A 120 -5.96 -6.82 26.22
CA SER A 120 -6.14 -8.20 25.74
C SER A 120 -4.84 -9.00 25.61
N PHE A 121 -3.68 -8.33 25.52
CA PHE A 121 -2.36 -8.96 25.48
C PHE A 121 -1.64 -8.93 26.84
N GLY A 122 -2.33 -8.54 27.91
CA GLY A 122 -1.76 -8.47 29.26
C GLY A 122 -0.75 -7.33 29.46
N SER A 123 -0.62 -6.42 28.49
CA SER A 123 0.19 -5.21 28.61
C SER A 123 -0.64 -4.05 29.17
N ASP A 124 -0.06 -3.22 30.02
CA ASP A 124 -0.64 -1.94 30.45
C ASP A 124 -0.39 -0.81 29.44
N ILE A 125 0.37 -1.09 28.37
CA ILE A 125 0.71 -0.11 27.34
C ILE A 125 -0.31 -0.17 26.19
N PHE A 126 -0.82 0.99 25.81
CA PHE A 126 -1.73 1.18 24.71
C PHE A 126 -1.14 2.14 23.68
N ILE A 127 -1.41 1.85 22.41
CA ILE A 127 -1.03 2.68 21.27
C ILE A 127 -2.27 3.43 20.81
N TYR A 128 -2.11 4.74 20.64
CA TYR A 128 -3.14 5.63 20.11
C TYR A 128 -2.67 6.17 18.77
N LYS A 129 -3.41 5.95 17.69
CA LYS A 129 -3.02 6.34 16.34
C LYS A 129 -4.08 7.23 15.70
N ARG A 130 -3.64 8.31 15.06
CA ARG A 130 -4.53 9.26 14.39
C ARG A 130 -4.62 8.97 12.91
N GLY A 131 -5.75 9.37 12.32
CA GLY A 131 -5.89 9.48 10.87
C GLY A 131 -5.08 10.62 10.28
N ASN A 132 -5.04 10.69 8.95
CA ASN A 132 -4.35 11.75 8.24
C ASN A 132 -5.09 13.08 8.44
N GLU A 133 -4.42 14.08 9.05
CA GLU A 133 -5.00 15.40 9.32
C GLU A 133 -5.33 16.19 8.05
N TYR A 134 -4.68 15.86 6.92
CA TYR A 134 -4.87 16.53 5.63
C TYR A 134 -5.76 15.72 4.67
N GLY A 135 -6.28 14.57 5.13
CA GLY A 135 -7.17 13.69 4.38
C GLY A 135 -8.54 13.59 5.04
N ALA A 136 -9.30 12.55 4.67
CA ALA A 136 -10.63 12.30 5.24
C ALA A 136 -10.60 11.94 6.74
N GLY A 137 -9.43 11.55 7.28
CA GLY A 137 -9.26 11.23 8.69
C GLY A 137 -10.01 9.97 9.16
N LEU A 138 -10.42 9.10 8.23
CA LEU A 138 -11.26 7.93 8.49
C LEU A 138 -10.47 6.70 8.95
N GLU A 139 -9.15 6.75 8.90
CA GLU A 139 -8.27 5.60 9.18
C GLU A 139 -8.49 4.99 10.59
N PRO A 140 -8.77 5.77 11.66
CA PRO A 140 -9.13 5.21 12.96
C PRO A 140 -10.36 4.30 12.96
N TYR A 141 -11.41 4.69 12.22
CA TYR A 141 -12.60 3.83 12.05
C TYR A 141 -12.22 2.58 11.26
N CYS A 142 -11.39 2.72 10.23
CA CYS A 142 -10.97 1.61 9.39
C CYS A 142 -10.17 0.56 10.16
N GLU A 143 -9.28 0.96 11.08
CA GLU A 143 -8.60 -0.01 11.98
C GLU A 143 -9.60 -0.77 12.85
N MET A 144 -10.54 -0.07 13.49
CA MET A 144 -11.57 -0.69 14.33
C MET A 144 -12.39 -1.70 13.52
N LEU A 145 -12.96 -1.27 12.39
CA LEU A 145 -13.81 -2.11 11.55
C LEU A 145 -13.05 -3.32 10.98
N ALA A 146 -11.83 -3.12 10.49
CA ALA A 146 -11.01 -4.22 9.98
C ALA A 146 -10.61 -5.21 11.09
N SER A 147 -10.44 -4.74 12.32
CA SER A 147 -10.19 -5.64 13.46
C SER A 147 -11.41 -6.52 13.80
N GLU A 148 -12.64 -6.09 13.54
CA GLU A 148 -13.83 -6.94 13.69
C GLU A 148 -13.83 -8.09 12.66
N ILE A 149 -13.38 -7.85 11.43
CA ILE A 149 -13.19 -8.91 10.42
C ILE A 149 -12.05 -9.84 10.84
N ALA A 150 -10.93 -9.27 11.32
CA ALA A 150 -9.81 -10.06 11.82
C ALA A 150 -10.21 -10.96 13.00
N ALA A 151 -11.10 -10.50 13.89
CA ALA A 151 -11.62 -11.31 14.99
C ALA A 151 -12.37 -12.57 14.53
N ILE A 152 -12.99 -12.53 13.35
CA ILE A 152 -13.71 -13.68 12.78
C ILE A 152 -12.75 -14.61 12.04
N ILE A 153 -11.82 -14.05 11.26
CA ILE A 153 -10.94 -14.81 10.39
C ILE A 153 -9.71 -15.36 11.12
N SER A 154 -9.16 -14.61 12.06
CA SER A 154 -7.96 -14.93 12.86
C SER A 154 -8.23 -14.73 14.36
N PRO A 155 -9.22 -15.43 14.95
CA PRO A 155 -9.69 -15.18 16.32
C PRO A 155 -8.61 -15.32 17.40
N GLU A 156 -7.54 -16.06 17.13
CA GLU A 156 -6.44 -16.29 18.07
C GLU A 156 -5.22 -15.40 17.83
N ASN A 157 -5.14 -14.70 16.68
CA ASN A 157 -3.92 -13.99 16.27
C ASN A 157 -4.22 -12.66 15.57
N TYR A 158 -4.98 -11.78 16.23
CA TYR A 158 -5.28 -10.43 15.77
C TYR A 158 -5.17 -9.39 16.89
N VAL A 159 -4.92 -8.13 16.53
CA VAL A 159 -4.98 -7.01 17.47
C VAL A 159 -6.37 -6.40 17.47
N PRO A 160 -7.10 -6.34 18.60
CA PRO A 160 -8.35 -5.61 18.70
C PRO A 160 -8.12 -4.09 18.69
N TYR A 161 -8.95 -3.37 17.93
CA TYR A 161 -8.94 -1.92 17.88
C TYR A 161 -10.30 -1.35 18.27
N GLN A 162 -10.29 -0.15 18.85
CA GLN A 162 -11.48 0.66 19.09
C GLN A 162 -11.19 2.12 18.78
N THR A 163 -12.23 2.89 18.43
CA THR A 163 -12.11 4.35 18.30
C THR A 163 -12.30 5.04 19.64
N VAL A 164 -11.50 6.08 19.89
CA VAL A 164 -11.56 6.92 21.08
C VAL A 164 -11.36 8.39 20.70
N LEU A 165 -11.85 9.29 21.56
CA LEU A 165 -11.47 10.70 21.50
C LEU A 165 -10.35 10.97 22.49
N LEU A 166 -9.13 11.16 21.97
CA LEU A 166 -7.99 11.58 22.78
C LEU A 166 -7.75 13.07 22.59
N HIS A 167 -7.94 13.83 23.68
CA HIS A 167 -7.83 15.30 23.69
C HIS A 167 -8.72 15.98 22.62
N GLY A 168 -9.95 15.48 22.47
CA GLY A 168 -10.91 15.98 21.49
C GLY A 168 -10.61 15.59 20.04
N LYS A 169 -9.61 14.73 19.79
CA LYS A 169 -9.25 14.25 18.45
C LYS A 169 -9.52 12.75 18.34
N LEU A 170 -10.13 12.34 17.24
CA LEU A 170 -10.35 10.93 16.93
C LEU A 170 -9.01 10.19 16.78
N ALA A 171 -8.93 9.03 17.42
CA ALA A 171 -7.85 8.08 17.29
C ALA A 171 -8.36 6.65 17.42
N SER A 172 -7.63 5.72 16.84
CA SER A 172 -7.75 4.31 17.16
C SER A 172 -6.89 4.01 18.39
N LYS A 173 -7.31 3.01 19.16
CA LYS A 173 -6.64 2.52 20.36
C LYS A 173 -6.49 1.02 20.27
N CYS A 174 -5.29 0.51 20.52
CA CYS A 174 -5.03 -0.92 20.67
C CYS A 174 -4.05 -1.20 21.82
N ASN A 175 -4.09 -2.43 22.33
CA ASN A 175 -3.16 -2.89 23.37
C ASN A 175 -1.86 -3.42 22.74
N LEU A 176 -0.72 -3.07 23.35
CA LEU A 176 0.59 -3.52 22.89
C LEU A 176 0.74 -5.04 23.07
N PHE A 177 1.11 -5.75 22.01
CA PHE A 177 1.25 -7.21 22.03
C PHE A 177 2.66 -7.70 22.42
N THR A 178 3.62 -6.78 22.56
CA THR A 178 4.97 -7.05 23.07
C THR A 178 5.07 -6.77 24.57
N ASN A 179 6.02 -7.43 25.23
CA ASN A 179 6.31 -7.26 26.66
C ASN A 179 7.79 -7.63 26.94
N GLU A 180 8.17 -7.70 28.23
CA GLU A 180 9.55 -8.06 28.59
C GLU A 180 9.95 -9.47 28.13
N GLN A 181 9.00 -10.41 28.05
CA GLN A 181 9.26 -11.77 27.58
C GLN A 181 9.25 -11.88 26.06
N PHE A 182 8.27 -11.25 25.39
CA PHE A 182 8.07 -11.40 23.93
C PHE A 182 8.31 -10.09 23.18
N GLY A 183 9.26 -10.13 22.24
CA GLY A 183 9.54 -9.07 21.28
C GLY A 183 8.92 -9.31 19.91
N TYR A 184 8.99 -8.30 19.05
CA TYR A 184 8.49 -8.27 17.68
C TYR A 184 9.60 -7.92 16.70
N ALA A 185 9.77 -8.76 15.68
CA ALA A 185 10.62 -8.46 14.53
C ALA A 185 9.76 -8.39 13.28
N SER A 186 9.75 -7.23 12.62
CA SER A 186 9.12 -7.08 11.31
C SER A 186 9.78 -7.98 10.28
N PHE A 187 9.01 -8.41 9.29
CA PHE A 187 9.51 -9.30 8.25
C PHE A 187 10.67 -8.69 7.46
N SER A 188 10.69 -7.36 7.31
CA SER A 188 11.79 -6.59 6.71
C SER A 188 13.14 -6.77 7.43
N LYS A 189 13.13 -7.11 8.73
CA LYS A 189 14.33 -7.40 9.54
C LYS A 189 14.75 -8.88 9.47
N LEU A 190 13.85 -9.76 9.04
CA LEU A 190 14.08 -11.19 8.94
C LEU A 190 14.71 -11.57 7.60
N MET A 191 14.16 -11.03 6.51
CA MET A 191 14.63 -11.33 5.16
C MET A 191 14.22 -10.30 4.12
N LYS A 192 15.02 -10.22 3.05
CA LYS A 192 14.66 -9.48 1.82
C LYS A 192 13.94 -10.42 0.86
N ALA A 193 12.63 -10.57 1.01
CA ALA A 193 11.81 -11.38 0.10
C ALA A 193 11.71 -10.74 -1.29
N LYS A 194 11.74 -11.57 -2.32
CA LYS A 194 11.57 -11.19 -3.74
C LYS A 194 10.11 -11.24 -4.18
N GLY A 195 9.25 -11.92 -3.42
CA GLY A 195 7.84 -12.05 -3.71
C GLY A 195 7.11 -12.92 -2.69
N LEU A 196 5.82 -13.15 -2.94
CA LEU A 196 4.92 -13.88 -2.03
C LEU A 196 5.43 -15.29 -1.66
N GLN A 197 6.05 -16.01 -2.60
CA GLN A 197 6.52 -17.39 -2.36
C GLN A 197 7.58 -17.43 -1.25
N ASP A 198 8.56 -16.51 -1.27
CA ASP A 198 9.59 -16.44 -0.23
C ASP A 198 8.98 -16.21 1.17
N VAL A 199 7.92 -15.40 1.24
CA VAL A 199 7.19 -15.14 2.49
C VAL A 199 6.44 -16.38 2.96
N PHE A 200 5.78 -17.09 2.04
CA PHE A 200 5.09 -18.33 2.33
C PHE A 200 6.06 -19.40 2.84
N ASP A 201 7.16 -19.63 2.14
CA ASP A 201 8.19 -20.62 2.49
C ASP A 201 8.78 -20.33 3.88
N TYR A 202 8.99 -19.04 4.21
CA TYR A 202 9.43 -18.65 5.54
C TYR A 202 8.42 -19.04 6.62
N PHE A 203 7.15 -18.63 6.48
CA PHE A 203 6.13 -18.95 7.48
C PHE A 203 5.82 -20.45 7.55
N GLU A 204 6.00 -21.20 6.46
CA GLU A 204 5.97 -22.66 6.47
C GLU A 204 7.12 -23.25 7.28
N SER A 205 8.35 -22.74 7.10
CA SER A 205 9.54 -23.24 7.82
C SER A 205 9.45 -23.10 9.34
N ILE A 206 8.65 -22.14 9.84
CA ILE A 206 8.41 -21.93 11.27
C ILE A 206 7.04 -22.44 11.75
N GLY A 207 6.30 -23.17 10.90
CA GLY A 207 5.00 -23.76 11.26
C GLY A 207 3.85 -22.74 11.42
N ALA A 208 3.98 -21.55 10.86
CA ALA A 208 3.02 -20.44 10.98
C ALA A 208 2.21 -20.19 9.69
N THR A 209 2.15 -21.16 8.77
CA THR A 209 1.39 -21.06 7.51
C THR A 209 -0.08 -20.69 7.72
N GLN A 210 -0.71 -21.20 8.78
CA GLN A 210 -2.11 -20.90 9.08
C GLN A 210 -2.32 -19.42 9.41
N ALA A 211 -1.50 -18.85 10.30
CA ALA A 211 -1.56 -17.43 10.64
C ALA A 211 -1.28 -16.54 9.42
N PHE A 212 -0.37 -16.96 8.54
CA PHE A 212 -0.08 -16.23 7.30
C PHE A 212 -1.28 -16.24 6.34
N ARG A 213 -1.93 -17.39 6.15
CA ARG A 213 -3.16 -17.50 5.35
C ARG A 213 -4.30 -16.65 5.93
N GLU A 214 -4.47 -16.66 7.24
CA GLU A 214 -5.46 -15.83 7.94
C GLU A 214 -5.25 -14.34 7.64
N MET A 215 -4.01 -13.85 7.72
CA MET A 215 -3.69 -12.46 7.36
C MET A 215 -4.04 -12.15 5.90
N LEU A 216 -3.68 -13.03 4.94
CA LEU A 216 -4.00 -12.81 3.53
C LEU A 216 -5.52 -12.78 3.27
N VAL A 217 -6.30 -13.60 3.97
CA VAL A 217 -7.77 -13.58 3.88
C VAL A 217 -8.33 -12.30 4.50
N VAL A 218 -7.81 -11.83 5.65
CA VAL A 218 -8.19 -10.54 6.22
C VAL A 218 -7.90 -9.40 5.25
N ASP A 219 -6.70 -9.33 4.69
CA ASP A 219 -6.30 -8.29 3.75
C ASP A 219 -7.15 -8.31 2.47
N SER A 220 -7.51 -9.52 2.00
CA SER A 220 -8.41 -9.72 0.84
C SER A 220 -9.83 -9.23 1.09
N LEU A 221 -10.41 -9.53 2.25
CA LEU A 221 -11.77 -9.10 2.61
C LEU A 221 -11.83 -7.59 2.86
N CYS A 222 -10.77 -7.04 3.45
CA CYS A 222 -10.70 -5.65 3.88
C CYS A 222 -10.05 -4.72 2.84
N PHE A 223 -9.61 -5.23 1.69
CA PHE A 223 -8.91 -4.50 0.62
C PHE A 223 -7.69 -3.72 1.13
N ASN A 224 -6.85 -4.37 1.94
CA ASN A 224 -5.68 -3.74 2.54
C ASN A 224 -4.53 -3.55 1.53
N GLN A 225 -4.18 -2.30 1.25
CA GLN A 225 -3.17 -1.94 0.25
C GLN A 225 -1.80 -1.67 0.85
N ASP A 226 -1.64 -1.78 2.18
CA ASP A 226 -0.44 -1.35 2.88
C ASP A 226 0.19 -2.48 3.70
N ARG A 227 0.00 -3.75 3.29
CA ARG A 227 0.68 -4.91 3.90
C ARG A 227 2.15 -5.02 3.47
N HIS A 228 2.93 -3.97 3.69
CA HIS A 228 4.37 -4.01 3.47
C HIS A 228 5.09 -4.81 4.57
N ALA A 229 6.35 -5.19 4.34
CA ALA A 229 7.14 -6.04 5.25
C ALA A 229 7.43 -5.45 6.65
N GLY A 230 6.95 -4.23 6.93
CA GLY A 230 6.94 -3.63 8.27
C GLY A 230 5.68 -3.96 9.08
N ASN A 231 4.58 -4.28 8.39
CA ASN A 231 3.24 -4.47 8.95
C ASN A 231 2.89 -5.97 9.14
N TYR A 232 3.89 -6.83 9.16
CA TYR A 232 3.81 -8.24 9.57
C TYR A 232 5.21 -8.74 9.93
N GLY A 233 5.29 -9.85 10.66
CA GLY A 233 6.56 -10.37 11.15
C GLY A 233 6.36 -11.51 12.14
N VAL A 234 7.27 -11.62 13.10
CA VAL A 234 7.26 -12.70 14.10
C VAL A 234 7.33 -12.16 15.52
N LEU A 235 6.73 -12.92 16.44
CA LEU A 235 7.03 -12.80 17.87
C LEU A 235 8.20 -13.70 18.22
N PHE A 236 9.07 -13.22 19.10
CA PHE A 236 10.21 -13.99 19.59
C PHE A 236 10.40 -13.79 21.09
N ASP A 237 11.01 -14.76 21.75
CA ASP A 237 11.40 -14.65 23.15
C ASP A 237 12.67 -13.80 23.26
N ASN A 238 12.61 -12.72 24.04
CA ASN A 238 13.68 -11.72 24.10
C ASN A 238 15.00 -12.27 24.65
N ASP A 239 14.96 -13.22 25.57
CA ASP A 239 16.16 -13.80 26.20
C ASP A 239 16.86 -14.79 25.26
N THR A 240 16.09 -15.55 24.49
CA THR A 240 16.58 -16.68 23.69
C THR A 240 16.67 -16.39 22.19
N LEU A 241 15.98 -15.35 21.72
CA LEU A 241 15.67 -15.07 20.31
C LEU A 241 14.98 -16.23 19.58
N GLU A 242 14.29 -17.10 20.31
CA GLU A 242 13.50 -18.16 19.71
C GLU A 242 12.20 -17.56 19.14
N ILE A 243 11.95 -17.80 17.85
CA ILE A 243 10.70 -17.42 17.19
C ILE A 243 9.55 -18.27 17.75
N LYS A 244 8.50 -17.61 18.22
CA LYS A 244 7.31 -18.26 18.80
C LYS A 244 6.17 -18.41 17.81
N GLY A 245 6.18 -17.64 16.73
CA GLY A 245 5.17 -17.69 15.68
C GLY A 245 5.08 -16.36 14.93
N MET A 246 4.13 -16.28 14.02
CA MET A 246 3.78 -15.03 13.35
C MET A 246 3.16 -14.05 14.35
N ALA A 247 3.47 -12.76 14.21
CA ALA A 247 2.82 -11.73 15.00
C ALA A 247 1.31 -11.64 14.70
N PRO A 248 0.48 -11.12 15.62
CA PRO A 248 -0.94 -10.88 15.37
C PRO A 248 -1.17 -10.02 14.13
N VAL A 249 -2.33 -10.14 13.47
CA VAL A 249 -2.71 -9.21 12.40
C VAL A 249 -2.95 -7.82 13.00
N PHE A 250 -2.15 -6.84 12.59
CA PHE A 250 -2.19 -5.45 13.08
C PHE A 250 -2.03 -4.45 11.92
N ASP A 251 -2.09 -3.16 12.20
CA ASP A 251 -1.92 -2.06 11.24
C ASP A 251 -2.83 -2.20 10.01
N LEU A 252 -4.13 -1.97 10.24
CA LEU A 252 -5.21 -2.12 9.26
C LEU A 252 -5.80 -0.75 8.86
N ASN A 253 -5.09 0.34 9.11
CA ASN A 253 -5.62 1.70 9.00
C ASN A 253 -5.89 2.13 7.55
N LEU A 254 -5.17 1.52 6.60
CA LEU A 254 -5.37 1.66 5.16
C LEU A 254 -6.21 0.51 4.54
N SER A 255 -6.87 -0.28 5.38
CA SER A 255 -7.94 -1.19 4.98
C SER A 255 -9.29 -0.45 4.95
N MET A 256 -10.36 -1.11 4.50
CA MET A 256 -11.73 -0.56 4.49
C MET A 256 -11.89 0.71 3.63
N LEU A 257 -11.02 0.88 2.63
CA LEU A 257 -11.16 1.88 1.57
C LEU A 257 -11.28 3.31 2.12
N PRO A 258 -10.36 3.80 2.98
CA PRO A 258 -10.52 5.05 3.73
C PRO A 258 -10.60 6.29 2.83
N TYR A 259 -10.11 6.19 1.59
CA TYR A 259 -10.02 7.28 0.63
C TYR A 259 -11.07 7.20 -0.50
N VAL A 260 -11.93 6.18 -0.48
CA VAL A 260 -13.04 6.05 -1.43
C VAL A 260 -14.18 6.94 -0.97
N SER A 261 -14.67 7.81 -1.85
CA SER A 261 -15.80 8.69 -1.58
C SER A 261 -17.14 7.96 -1.62
N MET A 262 -18.20 8.54 -1.05
CA MET A 262 -19.53 7.91 -1.09
C MET A 262 -20.08 7.76 -2.51
N SER A 263 -19.82 8.70 -3.41
CA SER A 263 -20.21 8.57 -4.83
C SER A 263 -19.45 7.44 -5.53
N ASP A 264 -18.19 7.22 -5.15
CA ASP A 264 -17.40 6.12 -5.71
C ASP A 264 -17.89 4.75 -5.25
N PHE A 265 -18.50 4.64 -4.05
CA PHE A 265 -19.09 3.38 -3.59
C PHE A 265 -20.26 2.90 -4.47
N GLU A 266 -20.97 3.81 -5.15
CA GLU A 266 -22.04 3.46 -6.09
C GLU A 266 -21.49 2.69 -7.30
N ASN A 267 -20.25 3.01 -7.71
CA ASN A 267 -19.52 2.35 -8.79
C ASN A 267 -18.18 1.81 -8.29
N ILE A 268 -18.21 1.09 -7.16
CA ILE A 268 -17.00 0.66 -6.46
C ILE A 268 -16.02 -0.13 -7.32
N GLY A 269 -16.54 -0.81 -8.36
CA GLY A 269 -15.72 -1.48 -9.38
C GLY A 269 -14.63 -0.55 -9.89
N ASP A 270 -14.98 0.63 -10.40
CA ASP A 270 -14.04 1.61 -10.99
C ASP A 270 -12.86 1.89 -10.06
N LYS A 271 -13.13 2.06 -8.76
CA LYS A 271 -12.09 2.29 -7.76
C LYS A 271 -11.28 1.05 -7.42
N LEU A 272 -11.90 -0.12 -7.31
CA LEU A 272 -11.18 -1.36 -7.03
C LEU A 272 -10.20 -1.77 -8.14
N PHE A 273 -10.34 -1.26 -9.37
CA PHE A 273 -9.31 -1.41 -10.41
C PHE A 273 -8.02 -0.61 -10.13
N GLU A 274 -8.09 0.47 -9.36
CA GLU A 274 -6.93 1.28 -8.98
C GLU A 274 -6.13 0.64 -7.82
N TYR A 275 -6.66 -0.45 -7.23
CA TYR A 275 -6.15 -1.04 -6.00
C TYR A 275 -5.62 -2.46 -6.19
N ALA A 276 -4.52 -2.78 -5.51
CA ALA A 276 -3.94 -4.13 -5.46
C ALA A 276 -3.35 -4.41 -4.06
N PRO A 277 -3.29 -5.68 -3.63
CA PRO A 277 -2.58 -6.04 -2.40
C PRO A 277 -1.07 -5.90 -2.60
N VAL A 278 -0.34 -5.65 -1.50
CA VAL A 278 1.14 -5.71 -1.52
C VAL A 278 1.64 -7.15 -1.69
N LEU A 279 0.93 -8.10 -1.09
CA LEU A 279 1.22 -9.53 -1.17
C LEU A 279 0.27 -10.20 -2.17
N GLY A 280 0.72 -10.36 -3.41
CA GLY A 280 -0.07 -10.91 -4.52
C GLY A 280 -0.30 -9.88 -5.63
N ASP A 281 -1.13 -10.22 -6.62
CA ASP A 281 -1.49 -9.33 -7.74
C ASP A 281 -2.96 -8.86 -7.69
N ASP A 282 -3.83 -9.58 -6.97
CA ASP A 282 -5.27 -9.34 -6.95
C ASP A 282 -5.91 -9.80 -5.63
N PHE A 283 -6.75 -8.96 -5.02
CA PHE A 283 -7.36 -9.22 -3.72
C PHE A 283 -8.20 -10.50 -3.70
N THR A 284 -9.11 -10.68 -4.65
CA THR A 284 -9.96 -11.87 -4.70
C THR A 284 -9.12 -13.12 -4.92
N ARG A 285 -8.16 -13.06 -5.87
CA ARG A 285 -7.34 -14.22 -6.20
C ARG A 285 -6.48 -14.67 -5.03
N ILE A 286 -5.79 -13.75 -4.34
CA ILE A 286 -4.93 -14.11 -3.21
C ILE A 286 -5.76 -14.66 -2.05
N GLY A 287 -6.94 -14.08 -1.79
CA GLY A 287 -7.89 -14.60 -0.81
C GLY A 287 -8.28 -16.04 -1.12
N GLN A 288 -8.69 -16.34 -2.36
CA GLN A 288 -9.05 -17.69 -2.79
C GLN A 288 -7.88 -18.68 -2.64
N MET A 289 -6.64 -18.27 -2.95
CA MET A 289 -5.45 -19.10 -2.81
C MET A 289 -5.08 -19.40 -1.35
N ALA A 290 -5.38 -18.48 -0.43
CA ALA A 290 -5.09 -18.64 0.99
C ALA A 290 -6.10 -19.55 1.72
N MET A 291 -7.27 -19.82 1.13
CA MET A 291 -8.34 -20.59 1.77
C MET A 291 -7.94 -22.05 2.07
N ASN A 292 -8.30 -22.50 3.26
CA ASN A 292 -8.45 -23.91 3.63
C ASN A 292 -9.82 -24.13 4.27
N ASP A 293 -10.15 -25.37 4.68
CA ASP A 293 -11.47 -25.69 5.22
C ASP A 293 -11.88 -24.81 6.42
N THR A 294 -10.96 -24.58 7.36
CA THR A 294 -11.18 -23.70 8.52
C THR A 294 -11.47 -22.26 8.10
N LEU A 295 -10.71 -21.71 7.15
CA LEU A 295 -10.95 -20.36 6.64
C LEU A 295 -12.26 -20.28 5.87
N ARG A 296 -12.66 -21.33 5.14
CA ARG A 296 -13.95 -21.37 4.42
C ARG A 296 -15.11 -21.27 5.40
N ASP A 297 -15.04 -21.96 6.53
CA ASP A 297 -16.06 -21.85 7.57
C ASP A 297 -16.14 -20.44 8.17
N ARG A 298 -15.00 -19.81 8.46
CA ARG A 298 -14.96 -18.44 9.00
C ARG A 298 -15.44 -17.40 7.98
N VAL A 299 -15.07 -17.53 6.70
CA VAL A 299 -15.51 -16.62 5.64
C VAL A 299 -17.01 -16.75 5.38
N ARG A 300 -17.62 -17.93 5.56
CA ARG A 300 -19.09 -18.07 5.49
C ARG A 300 -19.80 -17.19 6.51
N THR A 301 -19.23 -17.01 7.71
CA THR A 301 -19.77 -16.08 8.71
C THR A 301 -19.76 -14.63 8.21
N ILE A 302 -18.79 -14.25 7.36
CA ILE A 302 -18.70 -12.90 6.80
C ILE A 302 -19.83 -12.62 5.79
N CYS A 303 -20.35 -13.63 5.09
CA CYS A 303 -21.42 -13.44 4.10
C CYS A 303 -22.70 -12.81 4.68
N ASP A 304 -22.98 -13.04 5.97
CA ASP A 304 -24.15 -12.50 6.68
C ASP A 304 -23.74 -11.54 7.82
N PHE A 305 -22.45 -11.22 7.95
CA PHE A 305 -21.91 -10.38 9.02
C PHE A 305 -22.35 -8.92 8.90
N SER A 306 -22.44 -8.24 10.04
CA SER A 306 -22.66 -6.79 10.11
C SER A 306 -21.78 -6.18 11.20
N PHE A 307 -21.23 -4.99 10.96
CA PHE A 307 -20.36 -4.31 11.93
C PHE A 307 -21.11 -3.94 13.20
N ALA A 308 -20.43 -3.98 14.34
CA ALA A 308 -21.00 -3.51 15.61
C ALA A 308 -21.25 -2.00 15.57
N PHE A 309 -20.29 -1.24 15.04
CA PHE A 309 -20.43 0.19 14.80
C PHE A 309 -21.40 0.48 13.65
N ARG A 310 -22.39 1.36 13.89
CA ARG A 310 -23.48 1.67 12.94
C ARG A 310 -23.35 3.03 12.27
N GLY A 311 -22.22 3.70 12.47
CA GLY A 311 -21.93 5.00 11.89
C GLY A 311 -22.22 6.17 12.83
N ASP A 312 -21.65 7.32 12.48
CA ASP A 312 -21.85 8.62 13.10
C ASP A 312 -21.78 9.73 12.03
N ASP A 313 -21.71 11.00 12.44
CA ASP A 313 -21.67 12.13 11.51
C ASP A 313 -20.42 12.14 10.59
N THR A 314 -19.32 11.50 11.03
CA THR A 314 -18.06 11.45 10.26
C THR A 314 -18.00 10.20 9.40
N PHE A 315 -18.29 9.04 9.97
CA PHE A 315 -18.33 7.77 9.27
C PHE A 315 -19.77 7.30 9.17
N THR A 316 -20.46 7.73 8.11
CA THR A 316 -21.93 7.65 8.06
C THR A 316 -22.48 6.22 8.05
N PRO A 317 -23.73 6.03 8.54
CA PRO A 317 -24.42 4.74 8.42
C PRO A 317 -24.52 4.22 6.98
N GLU A 318 -24.62 5.11 6.00
CA GLU A 318 -24.62 4.79 4.57
C GLU A 318 -23.28 4.19 4.14
N ARG A 319 -22.17 4.74 4.63
CA ARG A 319 -20.82 4.20 4.37
C ARG A 319 -20.66 2.80 4.96
N ILE A 320 -21.14 2.58 6.18
CA ILE A 320 -21.12 1.26 6.82
C ILE A 320 -21.88 0.24 5.97
N LYS A 321 -23.10 0.57 5.54
CA LYS A 321 -23.90 -0.31 4.66
C LYS A 321 -23.22 -0.60 3.33
N ALA A 322 -22.59 0.41 2.71
CA ALA A 322 -21.83 0.24 1.48
C ALA A 322 -20.65 -0.72 1.68
N LEU A 323 -19.87 -0.54 2.76
CA LEU A 323 -18.76 -1.43 3.09
C LEU A 323 -19.21 -2.85 3.40
N GLU A 324 -20.26 -3.05 4.19
CA GLU A 324 -20.84 -4.37 4.45
C GLU A 324 -21.23 -5.07 3.13
N SER A 325 -21.88 -4.35 2.21
CA SER A 325 -22.24 -4.88 0.89
C SER A 325 -21.01 -5.35 0.10
N VAL A 326 -19.96 -4.52 0.05
CA VAL A 326 -18.71 -4.84 -0.65
C VAL A 326 -18.02 -6.06 -0.01
N ILE A 327 -17.89 -6.09 1.31
CA ILE A 327 -17.21 -7.18 2.04
C ILE A 327 -17.99 -8.50 1.90
N ARG A 328 -19.32 -8.47 2.03
CA ARG A 328 -20.15 -9.68 1.85
C ARG A 328 -20.02 -10.23 0.42
N LYS A 329 -19.99 -9.34 -0.59
CA LYS A 329 -19.77 -9.73 -1.98
C LYS A 329 -18.39 -10.35 -2.18
N GLN A 330 -17.35 -9.76 -1.59
CA GLN A 330 -15.99 -10.31 -1.63
C GLN A 330 -15.92 -11.67 -0.94
N ALA A 331 -16.52 -11.82 0.25
CA ALA A 331 -16.57 -13.10 0.97
C ALA A 331 -17.24 -14.21 0.14
N ALA A 332 -18.36 -13.90 -0.53
CA ALA A 332 -19.01 -14.84 -1.45
C ALA A 332 -18.08 -15.24 -2.61
N ALA A 333 -17.31 -14.30 -3.16
CA ALA A 333 -16.33 -14.58 -4.21
C ALA A 333 -15.17 -15.46 -3.72
N LEU A 334 -14.66 -15.24 -2.51
CA LEU A 334 -13.62 -16.09 -1.92
C LEU A 334 -14.08 -17.54 -1.71
N LEU A 335 -15.38 -17.74 -1.49
CA LEU A 335 -16.00 -19.06 -1.36
C LEU A 335 -16.34 -19.72 -2.70
N SER A 336 -16.33 -18.97 -3.82
CA SER A 336 -16.63 -19.51 -5.14
C SER A 336 -15.68 -20.65 -5.52
N THR A 337 -16.18 -21.61 -6.30
CA THR A 337 -15.36 -22.65 -6.94
C THR A 337 -14.73 -22.15 -8.24
N GLU A 338 -15.21 -21.03 -8.78
CA GLU A 338 -14.61 -20.38 -9.93
C GLU A 338 -13.32 -19.66 -9.53
N THR A 339 -12.34 -19.63 -10.43
CA THR A 339 -11.15 -18.79 -10.24
C THR A 339 -11.51 -17.36 -10.61
N LEU A 340 -11.64 -16.50 -9.59
CA LEU A 340 -12.08 -15.12 -9.76
C LEU A 340 -10.94 -14.15 -9.45
N ARG A 341 -10.97 -13.01 -10.14
CA ARG A 341 -10.21 -11.80 -9.83
C ARG A 341 -11.15 -10.72 -9.31
N THR A 342 -10.61 -9.69 -8.66
CA THR A 342 -11.37 -8.56 -8.10
C THR A 342 -12.28 -7.92 -9.15
N ARG A 343 -11.79 -7.82 -10.40
CA ARG A 343 -12.55 -7.33 -11.55
C ARG A 343 -13.78 -8.16 -11.93
N ASP A 344 -13.74 -9.47 -11.68
CA ASP A 344 -14.85 -10.38 -12.00
C ASP A 344 -15.97 -10.23 -10.96
N VAL A 345 -15.59 -9.86 -9.73
CA VAL A 345 -16.51 -9.63 -8.61
C VAL A 345 -17.08 -8.21 -8.66
N PHE A 346 -16.23 -7.22 -8.88
CA PHE A 346 -16.58 -5.79 -8.88
C PHE A 346 -16.40 -5.22 -10.28
N PHE A 347 -17.34 -5.58 -11.16
CA PHE A 347 -17.34 -5.14 -12.55
C PHE A 347 -17.37 -3.61 -12.67
N SER A 348 -16.59 -3.08 -13.62
CA SER A 348 -16.57 -1.69 -14.04
C SER A 348 -16.65 -1.62 -15.57
N GLN A 349 -17.66 -0.94 -16.09
CA GLN A 349 -17.77 -0.71 -17.53
C GLN A 349 -16.68 0.24 -18.04
N ASN A 350 -16.29 1.23 -17.23
CA ASN A 350 -15.24 2.19 -17.55
C ASN A 350 -13.85 1.53 -17.61
N ALA A 351 -13.53 0.66 -16.64
CA ALA A 351 -12.26 -0.05 -16.64
C ALA A 351 -12.18 -1.07 -17.78
N VAL A 352 -13.28 -1.74 -18.14
CA VAL A 352 -13.33 -2.59 -19.33
C VAL A 352 -13.06 -1.77 -20.60
N GLN A 353 -13.64 -0.57 -20.72
CA GLN A 353 -13.38 0.30 -21.86
C GLN A 353 -11.92 0.78 -21.90
N ALA A 354 -11.31 1.05 -20.75
CA ALA A 354 -9.90 1.42 -20.63
C ALA A 354 -8.97 0.25 -20.99
N ASP A 355 -9.26 -0.99 -20.55
CA ASP A 355 -8.50 -2.18 -20.91
C ASP A 355 -8.61 -2.50 -22.41
N ILE A 356 -9.81 -2.36 -22.99
CA ILE A 356 -10.02 -2.48 -24.45
C ILE A 356 -9.15 -1.44 -25.17
N TYR A 357 -9.15 -0.20 -24.69
CA TYR A 357 -8.34 0.87 -25.28
C TYR A 357 -6.84 0.60 -25.15
N GLN A 358 -6.35 0.16 -23.99
CA GLN A 358 -4.95 -0.25 -23.82
C GLN A 358 -4.57 -1.44 -24.72
N GLY A 359 -5.46 -2.43 -24.85
CA GLY A 359 -5.28 -3.55 -25.76
C GLY A 359 -5.20 -3.08 -27.23
N GLU A 360 -6.08 -2.16 -27.64
CA GLU A 360 -6.03 -1.57 -28.97
C GLU A 360 -4.77 -0.73 -29.19
N ALA A 361 -4.31 0.00 -28.17
CA ALA A 361 -3.05 0.77 -28.23
C ALA A 361 -1.84 -0.16 -28.40
N GLN A 362 -1.78 -1.27 -27.66
CA GLN A 362 -0.73 -2.28 -27.85
C GLN A 362 -0.76 -2.89 -29.26
N GLN A 363 -1.96 -3.17 -29.79
CA GLN A 363 -2.10 -3.64 -31.17
C GLN A 363 -1.72 -2.55 -32.19
N ALA A 364 -2.04 -1.29 -31.93
CA ALA A 364 -1.66 -0.16 -32.77
C ALA A 364 -0.13 -0.01 -32.84
N VAL A 365 0.57 -0.15 -31.71
CA VAL A 365 2.05 -0.16 -31.65
C VAL A 365 2.63 -1.32 -32.48
N LYS A 366 2.03 -2.51 -32.41
CA LYS A 366 2.47 -3.64 -33.26
C LYS A 366 2.28 -3.34 -34.75
N ARG A 367 1.12 -2.80 -35.15
CA ARG A 367 0.86 -2.40 -36.54
C ARG A 367 1.82 -1.31 -37.00
N PHE A 368 2.12 -0.35 -36.13
CA PHE A 368 3.08 0.71 -36.38
C PHE A 368 4.47 0.15 -36.70
N HIS A 369 4.99 -0.77 -35.89
CA HIS A 369 6.29 -1.38 -36.17
C HIS A 369 6.32 -2.13 -37.50
N VAL A 370 5.30 -2.95 -37.79
CA VAL A 370 5.20 -3.67 -39.07
C VAL A 370 5.14 -2.71 -40.27
N PHE A 371 4.37 -1.62 -40.16
CA PHE A 371 4.28 -0.61 -41.21
C PHE A 371 5.57 0.14 -41.40
N ARG A 372 6.19 0.60 -40.31
CA ARG A 372 7.45 1.34 -40.33
C ARG A 372 8.53 0.50 -40.98
N ASP A 373 8.66 -0.77 -40.58
CA ASP A 373 9.60 -1.69 -41.19
C ASP A 373 9.35 -1.80 -42.72
N ALA A 374 8.09 -1.89 -43.17
CA ALA A 374 7.80 -1.94 -44.60
C ALA A 374 8.09 -0.62 -45.33
N VAL A 375 7.85 0.53 -44.67
CA VAL A 375 8.17 1.87 -45.18
C VAL A 375 9.68 2.09 -45.30
N ASP A 376 10.49 1.58 -44.37
CA ASP A 376 11.96 1.65 -44.44
C ASP A 376 12.54 0.92 -45.66
N HIS A 377 11.81 -0.05 -46.20
CA HIS A 377 12.16 -0.76 -47.43
C HIS A 377 11.58 -0.08 -48.69
N MET A 378 10.77 0.97 -48.55
CA MET A 378 10.30 1.79 -49.65
C MET A 378 11.34 2.85 -50.02
N ASN A 379 11.57 3.03 -51.33
CA ASN A 379 12.34 4.17 -51.80
C ASN A 379 11.43 5.40 -51.87
N LEU A 380 11.37 6.17 -50.78
CA LEU A 380 10.50 7.34 -50.65
C LEU A 380 11.03 8.59 -51.36
N GLY A 381 12.29 8.64 -51.80
CA GLY A 381 12.89 9.87 -52.32
C GLY A 381 13.43 10.78 -51.21
N SER A 382 14.28 11.75 -51.58
CA SER A 382 15.00 12.62 -50.62
C SER A 382 14.19 13.84 -50.16
N ASP A 383 13.01 14.05 -50.74
CA ASP A 383 12.10 15.18 -50.58
C ASP A 383 10.97 14.90 -49.57
N ILE A 384 10.98 13.72 -48.94
CA ILE A 384 9.97 13.27 -47.98
C ILE A 384 10.60 13.20 -46.59
N PHE A 385 10.04 13.94 -45.65
CA PHE A 385 10.45 13.91 -44.25
C PHE A 385 9.49 13.05 -43.44
N THR A 386 10.03 12.23 -42.54
CA THR A 386 9.23 11.31 -41.71
C THR A 386 9.42 11.59 -40.23
N SER A 387 8.32 11.62 -39.47
CA SER A 387 8.36 11.70 -37.99
C SER A 387 7.37 10.71 -37.35
N GLU A 388 7.67 10.26 -36.13
CA GLU A 388 6.84 9.31 -35.39
C GLU A 388 6.33 9.90 -34.07
N CYS A 389 5.10 9.55 -33.70
CA CYS A 389 4.52 9.83 -32.39
C CYS A 389 3.95 8.53 -31.83
N VAL A 390 4.59 8.00 -30.77
CA VAL A 390 4.16 6.76 -30.11
C VAL A 390 3.97 7.02 -28.62
N SER A 391 2.71 7.03 -28.18
CA SER A 391 2.27 7.22 -26.81
C SER A 391 1.02 6.39 -26.52
N SER A 392 0.48 6.48 -25.30
CA SER A 392 -0.80 5.85 -24.94
C SER A 392 -1.98 6.34 -25.78
N ASP A 393 -1.90 7.57 -26.30
CA ASP A 393 -3.03 8.27 -26.92
C ASP A 393 -2.84 8.63 -28.40
N ALA A 394 -1.63 8.40 -28.91
CA ALA A 394 -1.29 8.60 -30.31
C ALA A 394 -0.26 7.56 -30.74
N VAL A 395 -0.57 6.80 -31.78
CA VAL A 395 0.38 5.94 -32.49
C VAL A 395 0.31 6.34 -33.96
N GLN A 396 1.25 7.14 -34.41
CA GLN A 396 1.22 7.84 -35.69
C GLN A 396 2.58 7.82 -36.39
N LEU A 397 2.56 7.68 -37.71
CA LEU A 397 3.70 7.94 -38.59
C LEU A 397 3.31 9.05 -39.57
N ILE A 398 4.10 10.11 -39.59
CA ILE A 398 3.81 11.36 -40.28
C ILE A 398 4.81 11.52 -41.42
N PHE A 399 4.31 11.86 -42.60
CA PHE A 399 5.10 12.15 -43.79
C PHE A 399 4.84 13.57 -44.26
N GLU A 400 5.87 14.37 -44.35
CA GLU A 400 5.81 15.75 -44.85
C GLU A 400 6.46 15.80 -46.23
N MET A 401 5.70 16.29 -47.22
CA MET A 401 6.15 16.47 -48.58
C MET A 401 5.50 17.73 -49.17
N HIS A 402 6.30 18.61 -49.77
CA HIS A 402 5.85 19.91 -50.26
C HIS A 402 5.12 20.74 -49.17
N PHE A 403 3.83 21.00 -49.35
CA PHE A 403 2.95 21.74 -48.43
C PHE A 403 1.91 20.83 -47.75
N TYR A 404 2.18 19.52 -47.69
CA TYR A 404 1.24 18.53 -47.20
C TYR A 404 1.84 17.63 -46.13
N GLU A 405 0.99 17.29 -45.16
CA GLU A 405 1.25 16.29 -44.13
C GLU A 405 0.32 15.09 -44.35
N LEU A 406 0.90 13.89 -44.42
CA LEU A 406 0.20 12.61 -44.45
C LEU A 406 0.42 11.89 -43.13
N THR A 407 -0.63 11.78 -42.33
CA THR A 407 -0.57 11.15 -41.01
C THR A 407 -1.26 9.79 -41.03
N VAL A 408 -0.48 8.72 -40.91
CA VAL A 408 -0.97 7.35 -40.73
C VAL A 408 -1.27 7.14 -39.25
N ASP A 409 -2.55 7.13 -38.88
CA ASP A 409 -3.01 6.95 -37.50
C ASP A 409 -3.41 5.49 -37.26
N PHE A 410 -2.58 4.78 -36.49
CA PHE A 410 -2.72 3.35 -36.22
C PHE A 410 -3.79 3.06 -35.17
N LEU A 411 -4.12 4.02 -34.30
CA LEU A 411 -5.22 3.92 -33.34
C LEU A 411 -6.57 4.13 -34.04
N LYS A 412 -6.70 5.17 -34.87
CA LYS A 412 -7.92 5.50 -35.62
C LYS A 412 -8.07 4.70 -36.92
N ARG A 413 -7.06 3.91 -37.28
CA ARG A 413 -7.01 3.02 -38.46
C ARG A 413 -7.29 3.74 -39.79
N LYS A 414 -6.75 4.95 -39.94
CA LYS A 414 -6.93 5.80 -41.13
C LYS A 414 -5.68 6.61 -41.45
N ILE A 415 -5.58 7.04 -42.70
CA ILE A 415 -4.60 8.04 -43.14
C ILE A 415 -5.32 9.38 -43.25
N MET A 416 -4.74 10.42 -42.67
CA MET A 416 -5.24 11.80 -42.75
C MET A 416 -4.29 12.62 -43.62
N ILE A 417 -4.85 13.57 -44.36
CA ILE A 417 -4.12 14.47 -45.26
C ILE A 417 -4.41 15.89 -44.78
N ALA A 418 -3.36 16.68 -44.54
CA ALA A 418 -3.49 18.08 -44.17
C ALA A 418 -2.60 18.98 -45.04
N ASP A 419 -3.01 20.23 -45.28
CA ASP A 419 -2.14 21.26 -45.87
C ASP A 419 -1.23 21.92 -44.80
N ASP A 420 -0.39 22.85 -45.25
CA ASP A 420 0.50 23.71 -44.44
C ASP A 420 -0.24 24.57 -43.40
N ARG A 421 -1.57 24.65 -43.48
CA ARG A 421 -2.45 25.33 -42.51
C ARG A 421 -3.24 24.36 -41.64
N LEU A 422 -2.90 23.06 -41.68
CA LEU A 422 -3.54 21.97 -40.94
C LEU A 422 -5.02 21.76 -41.30
N ASN A 423 -5.47 22.19 -42.47
CA ASN A 423 -6.82 21.87 -42.95
C ASN A 423 -6.83 20.44 -43.49
N VAL A 424 -7.82 19.64 -43.06
CA VAL A 424 -7.99 18.28 -43.57
C VAL A 424 -8.47 18.32 -45.02
N ILE A 425 -7.77 17.62 -45.90
CA ILE A 425 -8.02 17.59 -47.35
C ILE A 425 -8.47 16.19 -47.79
N SER A 426 -9.34 16.12 -48.80
CA SER A 426 -9.78 14.85 -49.39
C SER A 426 -8.73 14.31 -50.37
N SER A 427 -8.65 12.99 -50.54
CA SER A 427 -7.73 12.38 -51.51
C SER A 427 -8.05 12.82 -52.96
N ASP A 428 -9.31 13.11 -53.27
CA ASP A 428 -9.73 13.58 -54.60
C ASP A 428 -9.25 15.00 -54.90
N ASP A 429 -9.21 15.86 -53.87
CA ASP A 429 -8.67 17.22 -54.00
C ASP A 429 -7.14 17.19 -54.06
N LEU A 430 -6.50 16.34 -53.24
CA LEU A 430 -5.05 16.12 -53.30
C LEU A 430 -4.61 15.65 -54.70
N LYS A 431 -5.34 14.71 -55.30
CA LYS A 431 -5.05 14.20 -56.65
C LYS A 431 -5.00 15.28 -57.73
N LYS A 432 -5.83 16.31 -57.60
CA LYS A 432 -5.88 17.44 -58.53
C LYS A 432 -4.81 18.48 -58.21
N ALA A 433 -4.52 18.69 -56.94
CA ALA A 433 -3.62 19.74 -56.46
C ALA A 433 -2.14 19.33 -56.58
N ASP A 434 -1.80 18.11 -56.17
CA ASP A 434 -0.43 17.61 -56.14
C ASP A 434 -0.37 16.10 -56.45
N PRO A 435 -0.18 15.74 -57.74
CA PRO A 435 -0.11 14.34 -58.16
C PRO A 435 1.02 13.53 -57.51
N ALA A 436 2.13 14.18 -57.12
CA ALA A 436 3.28 13.50 -56.52
C ALA A 436 2.97 13.11 -55.06
N VAL A 437 2.39 14.02 -54.28
CA VAL A 437 1.93 13.72 -52.92
C VAL A 437 0.78 12.71 -52.94
N TYR A 438 -0.10 12.77 -53.95
CA TYR A 438 -1.13 11.74 -54.15
C TYR A 438 -0.55 10.35 -54.44
N GLU A 439 0.55 10.24 -55.20
CA GLU A 439 1.24 8.97 -55.42
C GLU A 439 1.81 8.39 -54.12
N LEU A 440 2.40 9.23 -53.26
CA LEU A 440 2.84 8.82 -51.92
C LEU A 440 1.64 8.32 -51.10
N PHE A 441 0.54 9.08 -51.07
CA PHE A 441 -0.68 8.67 -50.36
C PHE A 441 -1.18 7.30 -50.83
N GLU A 442 -1.24 7.04 -52.13
CA GLU A 442 -1.68 5.74 -52.68
C GLU A 442 -0.75 4.58 -52.26
N LYS A 443 0.58 4.80 -52.28
CA LYS A 443 1.57 3.82 -51.81
C LYS A 443 1.36 3.48 -50.33
N LEU A 444 1.24 4.50 -49.49
CA LEU A 444 1.02 4.35 -48.05
C LEU A 444 -0.34 3.70 -47.78
N ASN A 445 -1.40 4.12 -48.48
CA ASN A 445 -2.75 3.59 -48.31
C ASN A 445 -2.86 2.12 -48.75
N SER A 446 -2.18 1.74 -49.83
CA SER A 446 -2.09 0.34 -50.28
C SER A 446 -1.40 -0.53 -49.23
N LEU A 447 -0.23 -0.08 -48.72
CA LEU A 447 0.48 -0.78 -47.66
C LEU A 447 -0.38 -0.88 -46.38
N PHE A 448 -1.02 0.22 -46.01
CA PHE A 448 -1.84 0.31 -44.81
C PHE A 448 -3.08 -0.59 -44.87
N THR A 449 -3.69 -0.70 -46.05
CA THR A 449 -4.87 -1.55 -46.29
C THR A 449 -4.48 -3.04 -46.32
N ASN A 450 -3.35 -3.40 -46.92
CA ASN A 450 -2.89 -4.79 -46.98
C ASN A 450 -2.54 -5.35 -45.59
N MET A 451 -2.13 -4.50 -44.65
CA MET A 451 -1.91 -4.92 -43.26
C MET A 451 -3.19 -5.06 -42.43
N LYS A 452 -4.35 -4.54 -42.87
CA LYS A 452 -5.64 -4.73 -42.16
C LYS A 452 -6.12 -6.20 -42.18
N GLN A 453 -5.42 -7.09 -42.86
CA GLN A 453 -5.73 -8.52 -42.97
C GLN A 453 -4.97 -9.43 -41.99
N TYR A 454 -4.09 -8.87 -41.14
CA TYR A 454 -3.31 -9.61 -40.13
C TYR A 454 -3.71 -9.31 -38.69
#